data_AF-A0AAV9CU15-F1
#
_entry.id   AF-A0AAV9CU15-F1
#
_cell.length_a   1.000
_cell.length_b   1.000
_cell.length_c   1.000
_cell.angle_alpha   90.00
_cell.angle_beta   90.00
_cell.angle_gamma   90.00
#
_symmetry.space_group_name_H-M   'P 1'
#
loop_
_entity.id
_entity.type
_entity.pdbx_description
1 polymer ?
#
loop_
_entity_poly.entity_id
_entity_poly.type
_entity_poly.pdbx_seq_one_letter_code
_entity_poly.pdbx_strand_id
1 'polypeptide(L)'
;MGPSDVEDRCEWLRSQLIGADAEFTTPFDKRVLTYADHTASGRGLHCIENYITETVLPFCGNTHTTDSYVGHRTTKMVRQAMEYVKRCMGGGLDDALLFCGAGTTAAIKRLQEVMGIAVPPTLRDRVLGMLKREETWVVFLGPYEHHSNLLSWRQSLAEVVEIGANDEGLIDVDALRAELGSGNNVTGIHTDVHYLARLLHQHGAFACFDYAAMY
;
A
#
# COMPACT_ATOMS: atom_id res chain seq x y z
N MET A 1 -23.15 -9.88 -16.62
CA MET A 1 -22.88 -11.08 -15.80
C MET A 1 -24.12 -11.37 -14.99
N GLY A 2 -24.67 -12.58 -15.09
CA GLY A 2 -25.83 -12.98 -14.29
C GLY A 2 -25.42 -13.36 -12.87
N PRO A 3 -26.35 -13.34 -11.89
CA PRO A 3 -26.06 -13.68 -10.50
C PRO A 3 -25.43 -15.08 -10.31
N SER A 4 -25.76 -16.06 -11.16
CA SER A 4 -25.21 -17.42 -11.10
C SER A 4 -23.69 -17.48 -11.35
N ASP A 5 -23.15 -16.62 -12.22
CA ASP A 5 -21.71 -16.58 -12.55
C ASP A 5 -20.86 -16.04 -11.38
N VAL A 6 -21.44 -15.22 -10.50
CA VAL A 6 -20.74 -14.72 -9.30
C VAL A 6 -20.68 -15.81 -8.24
N GLU A 7 -21.80 -16.50 -8.01
CA GLU A 7 -21.88 -17.59 -7.03
C GLU A 7 -20.91 -18.73 -7.39
N ASP A 8 -20.91 -19.16 -8.65
CA ASP A 8 -20.00 -20.20 -9.16
C ASP A 8 -18.52 -19.83 -8.96
N ARG A 9 -18.16 -18.55 -9.17
CA ARG A 9 -16.79 -18.06 -8.94
C ARG A 9 -16.42 -18.03 -7.47
N CYS A 10 -17.35 -17.61 -6.61
CA CYS A 10 -17.14 -17.59 -5.18
C CYS A 10 -16.98 -19.01 -4.63
N GLU A 11 -17.78 -19.97 -5.10
CA GLU A 11 -17.63 -21.38 -4.76
C GLU A 11 -16.29 -21.93 -5.23
N TRP A 12 -15.88 -21.65 -6.47
CA TRP A 12 -14.57 -22.04 -6.97
C TRP A 12 -13.44 -21.45 -6.12
N LEU A 13 -13.48 -20.16 -5.78
CA LEU A 13 -12.47 -19.51 -4.93
C LEU A 13 -12.40 -20.16 -3.54
N ARG A 14 -13.54 -20.47 -2.92
CA ARG A 14 -13.58 -21.19 -1.65
C ARG A 14 -12.93 -22.55 -1.75
N SER A 15 -13.14 -23.26 -2.86
CA SER A 15 -12.51 -24.56 -3.13
C SER A 15 -10.98 -24.47 -3.28
N GLN A 16 -10.43 -23.29 -3.56
CA GLN A 16 -8.98 -23.07 -3.67
C GLN A 16 -8.32 -22.73 -2.33
N LEU A 17 -9.08 -22.42 -1.27
CA LEU A 17 -8.51 -21.99 0.01
C LEU A 17 -7.69 -23.10 0.67
N ILE A 18 -6.41 -22.81 0.92
CA ILE A 18 -5.54 -23.73 1.65
C ILE A 18 -5.93 -23.72 3.14
N GLY A 19 -6.19 -24.91 3.67
CA GLY A 19 -6.55 -25.12 5.07
C GLY A 19 -7.95 -24.61 5.43
N ALA A 20 -8.88 -24.58 4.47
CA ALA A 20 -10.29 -24.25 4.72
C ALA A 20 -10.90 -25.09 5.86
N ASP A 21 -10.51 -26.37 5.91
CA ASP A 21 -11.03 -27.35 6.87
C ASP A 21 -10.03 -27.60 8.02
N ALA A 22 -9.06 -26.69 8.21
CA ALA A 22 -8.03 -26.87 9.22
C ALA A 22 -8.65 -26.91 10.62
N GLU A 23 -8.17 -27.84 11.44
CA GLU A 23 -8.61 -28.00 12.83
C GLU A 23 -7.47 -27.71 13.79
N PHE A 24 -7.81 -27.26 14.99
CA PHE A 24 -6.87 -27.11 16.09
C PHE A 24 -7.47 -27.66 17.39
N THR A 25 -6.58 -28.15 18.26
CA THR A 25 -6.98 -28.70 19.57
C THR A 25 -7.16 -27.56 20.56
N THR A 26 -8.30 -27.56 21.25
CA THR A 26 -8.58 -26.67 22.37
C THR A 26 -8.69 -27.49 23.67
N PRO A 27 -8.74 -26.85 24.85
CA PRO A 27 -9.09 -27.53 26.10
C PRO A 27 -10.48 -28.20 26.10
N PHE A 28 -11.35 -27.85 25.13
CA PHE A 28 -12.73 -28.32 24.99
C PHE A 28 -12.94 -29.05 23.65
N ASP A 29 -11.98 -29.91 23.29
CA ASP A 29 -11.90 -30.70 22.06
C ASP A 29 -11.36 -29.97 20.82
N LYS A 30 -11.25 -30.72 19.72
CA LYS A 30 -10.89 -30.19 18.41
C LYS A 30 -11.99 -29.28 17.87
N ARG A 31 -11.56 -28.18 17.26
CA ARG A 31 -12.44 -27.19 16.62
C ARG A 31 -11.94 -26.89 15.22
N VAL A 32 -12.88 -26.69 14.29
CA VAL A 32 -12.59 -26.14 12.97
C VAL A 32 -12.16 -24.68 13.12
N LEU A 33 -11.07 -24.31 12.45
CA LEU A 33 -10.51 -22.97 12.45
C LEU A 33 -11.41 -22.01 11.67
N THR A 34 -12.14 -21.16 12.38
CA THR A 34 -12.81 -20.01 11.77
C THR A 34 -11.80 -18.90 11.56
N TYR A 35 -11.42 -18.65 10.30
CA TYR A 35 -10.45 -17.61 9.96
C TYR A 35 -11.13 -16.26 9.72
N ALA A 36 -10.91 -15.33 10.62
CA ALA A 36 -11.46 -13.97 10.56
C ALA A 36 -10.36 -12.89 10.56
N ASP A 37 -9.19 -13.21 10.00
CA ASP A 37 -7.99 -12.36 10.02
C ASP A 37 -7.58 -11.86 8.61
N HIS A 38 -8.53 -11.89 7.67
CA HIS A 38 -8.31 -11.58 6.25
C HIS A 38 -7.78 -10.15 5.99
N THR A 39 -8.13 -9.20 6.85
CA THR A 39 -7.63 -7.82 6.77
C THR A 39 -6.15 -7.72 7.12
N ALA A 40 -5.65 -8.61 7.99
CA ALA A 40 -4.22 -8.65 8.33
C ALA A 40 -3.43 -9.49 7.33
N SER A 41 -3.96 -10.65 6.93
CA SER A 41 -3.32 -11.51 5.93
C SER A 41 -4.34 -12.38 5.20
N GLY A 42 -4.17 -12.50 3.88
CA GLY A 42 -4.94 -13.44 3.08
C GLY A 42 -4.48 -14.88 3.29
N ARG A 43 -5.38 -15.85 3.14
CA ARG A 43 -5.00 -17.27 3.04
C ARG A 43 -4.42 -17.57 1.65
N GLY A 44 -3.49 -18.51 1.62
CA GLY A 44 -2.98 -19.06 0.37
C GLY A 44 -4.08 -19.75 -0.44
N LEU A 45 -3.93 -19.72 -1.77
CA LEU A 45 -4.82 -20.40 -2.71
C LEU A 45 -4.06 -21.47 -3.46
N HIS A 46 -4.62 -22.67 -3.56
CA HIS A 46 -4.02 -23.80 -4.29
C HIS A 46 -3.65 -23.41 -5.72
N CYS A 47 -4.51 -22.68 -6.44
CA CYS A 47 -4.21 -22.23 -7.79
C CYS A 47 -2.96 -21.33 -7.88
N ILE A 48 -2.69 -20.52 -6.87
CA ILE A 48 -1.50 -19.65 -6.81
C ILE A 48 -0.27 -20.48 -6.45
N GLU A 49 -0.35 -21.30 -5.39
CA GLU A 49 0.78 -22.10 -4.93
C GLU A 49 1.21 -23.15 -5.96
N ASN A 50 0.26 -23.78 -6.65
CA ASN A 50 0.54 -24.71 -7.74
C ASN A 50 1.20 -23.97 -8.92
N TYR A 51 0.72 -22.77 -9.27
CA TYR A 51 1.36 -21.98 -10.32
C TYR A 51 2.82 -21.61 -9.95
N ILE A 52 3.07 -21.21 -8.71
CA ILE A 52 4.43 -20.91 -8.23
C ILE A 52 5.30 -22.16 -8.34
N THR A 53 4.86 -23.28 -7.76
CA THR A 53 5.67 -24.50 -7.67
C THR A 53 5.88 -25.20 -9.01
N GLU A 54 4.89 -25.20 -9.90
CA GLU A 54 4.93 -25.94 -11.17
C GLU A 54 5.39 -25.08 -12.35
N THR A 55 5.13 -23.77 -12.33
CA THR A 55 5.38 -22.88 -13.47
C THR A 55 6.50 -21.88 -13.25
N VAL A 56 6.63 -21.33 -12.03
CA VAL A 56 7.62 -20.28 -11.72
C VAL A 56 8.94 -20.89 -11.27
N LEU A 57 8.92 -21.65 -10.17
CA LEU A 57 10.13 -22.16 -9.51
C LEU A 57 11.01 -23.04 -10.40
N PRO A 58 10.48 -23.96 -11.24
CA PRO A 58 11.33 -24.84 -12.06
C PRO A 58 12.17 -24.11 -13.10
N PHE A 59 11.79 -22.87 -13.45
CA PHE A 59 12.45 -22.07 -14.48
C PHE A 59 12.95 -20.72 -13.95
N CYS A 60 13.01 -20.57 -12.62
CA CYS A 60 13.43 -19.33 -12.00
C CYS A 60 14.91 -19.05 -12.29
N GLY A 61 15.19 -17.87 -12.82
CA GLY A 61 16.53 -17.40 -13.15
C GLY A 61 16.72 -15.95 -12.73
N ASN A 62 17.97 -15.51 -12.71
CA ASN A 62 18.28 -14.11 -12.38
C ASN A 62 17.71 -13.18 -13.46
N THR A 63 17.00 -12.12 -13.03
CA THR A 63 16.39 -11.12 -13.92
C THR A 63 17.37 -10.09 -14.47
N HIS A 64 18.64 -10.14 -14.07
CA HIS A 64 19.70 -9.26 -14.53
C HIS A 64 20.47 -9.80 -15.74
N THR A 65 20.15 -11.01 -16.22
CA THR A 65 20.75 -11.60 -17.42
C THR A 65 19.68 -12.24 -18.29
N THR A 66 19.73 -12.01 -19.60
CA THR A 66 18.79 -12.61 -20.57
C THR A 66 19.43 -13.62 -21.50
N ASP A 67 20.71 -13.94 -21.27
CA ASP A 67 21.50 -14.82 -22.14
C ASP A 67 21.18 -16.31 -21.93
N SER A 68 20.48 -16.64 -20.85
CA SER A 68 19.97 -17.98 -20.58
C SER A 68 18.45 -18.05 -20.76
N TYR A 69 17.94 -19.23 -21.11
CA TYR A 69 16.51 -19.47 -21.22
C TYR A 69 15.74 -19.05 -19.95
N VAL A 70 16.24 -19.45 -18.77
CA VAL A 70 15.61 -19.15 -17.47
C VAL A 70 15.67 -17.67 -17.12
N GLY A 71 16.76 -16.98 -17.43
CA GLY A 71 16.91 -15.53 -17.21
C GLY A 71 15.97 -14.72 -18.10
N HIS A 72 15.90 -15.06 -19.40
CA HIS A 72 14.95 -14.45 -20.33
C HIS A 72 13.50 -14.68 -19.89
N ARG A 73 13.14 -15.93 -19.57
CA ARG A 73 11.77 -16.30 -19.16
C ARG A 73 11.35 -15.58 -17.87
N THR A 74 12.20 -15.55 -16.85
CA THR A 74 11.89 -14.88 -15.57
C THR A 74 11.75 -13.37 -15.75
N THR A 75 12.66 -12.74 -16.48
CA THR A 75 12.59 -11.30 -16.80
C THR A 75 11.30 -10.96 -17.54
N LYS A 76 10.90 -11.76 -18.52
CA LYS A 76 9.64 -11.58 -19.25
C LYS A 76 8.43 -11.70 -18.31
N MET A 77 8.41 -12.71 -17.43
CA MET A 77 7.31 -12.92 -16.49
C MET A 77 7.14 -11.73 -15.53
N VAL A 78 8.24 -11.20 -14.99
CA VAL A 78 8.21 -10.02 -14.12
C VAL A 78 7.65 -8.81 -14.86
N ARG A 79 8.09 -8.55 -16.11
CA ARG A 79 7.55 -7.44 -16.93
C ARG A 79 6.05 -7.58 -17.19
N GLN A 80 5.59 -8.78 -17.54
CA GLN A 80 4.17 -9.06 -17.75
C GLN A 80 3.35 -8.85 -16.47
N ALA A 81 3.87 -9.26 -15.32
CA ALA A 81 3.23 -9.01 -14.03
C ALA A 81 3.16 -7.50 -13.71
N MET A 82 4.25 -6.74 -13.95
CA MET A 82 4.26 -5.29 -13.77
C MET A 82 3.21 -4.61 -14.66
N GLU A 83 3.15 -4.94 -15.94
CA GLU A 83 2.16 -4.40 -16.88
C GLU A 83 0.73 -4.74 -16.45
N TYR A 84 0.50 -5.96 -15.98
CA TYR A 84 -0.81 -6.39 -15.49
C TYR A 84 -1.23 -5.57 -14.26
N VAL A 85 -0.40 -5.52 -13.22
CA VAL A 85 -0.70 -4.77 -11.99
C VAL A 85 -0.90 -3.29 -12.29
N LYS A 86 -0.03 -2.69 -13.11
CA LYS A 86 -0.13 -1.28 -13.50
C LYS A 86 -1.47 -0.97 -14.17
N ARG A 87 -1.94 -1.83 -15.08
CA ARG A 87 -3.27 -1.70 -15.70
C ARG A 87 -4.42 -1.86 -14.71
N CYS A 88 -4.34 -2.82 -13.79
CA CYS A 88 -5.36 -3.01 -12.75
C CYS A 88 -5.52 -1.77 -11.86
N MET A 89 -4.42 -1.05 -11.63
CA MET A 89 -4.41 0.21 -10.87
C MET A 89 -4.76 1.45 -11.73
N GLY A 90 -5.07 1.28 -13.01
CA GLY A 90 -5.39 2.38 -13.93
C GLY A 90 -4.19 3.18 -14.43
N GLY A 91 -2.96 2.71 -14.23
CA GLY A 91 -1.74 3.41 -14.64
C GLY A 91 -1.49 3.36 -16.16
N GLY A 92 -1.11 4.50 -16.73
CA GLY A 92 -0.77 4.72 -18.15
C GLY A 92 0.73 4.70 -18.44
N LEU A 93 1.16 5.15 -19.62
CA LEU A 93 2.58 5.09 -20.02
C LEU A 93 3.50 5.96 -19.15
N ASP A 94 2.98 7.09 -18.66
CA ASP A 94 3.74 8.07 -17.87
C ASP A 94 3.86 7.71 -16.37
N ASP A 95 3.17 6.66 -15.92
CA ASP A 95 3.21 6.24 -14.52
C ASP A 95 4.36 5.27 -14.24
N ALA A 96 4.91 5.29 -13.03
CA ALA A 96 5.90 4.33 -12.58
C ALA A 96 5.27 3.28 -11.65
N LEU A 97 5.69 2.02 -11.79
CA LEU A 97 5.40 0.95 -10.84
C LEU A 97 6.71 0.42 -10.28
N LEU A 98 6.82 0.41 -8.95
CA LEU A 98 8.02 -0.03 -8.23
C LEU A 98 7.65 -1.17 -7.28
N PHE A 99 8.34 -2.30 -7.41
CA PHE A 99 8.25 -3.36 -6.41
C PHE A 99 9.17 -3.04 -5.23
N CYS A 100 8.58 -2.67 -4.11
CA CYS A 100 9.30 -2.26 -2.90
C CYS A 100 9.55 -3.42 -1.92
N GLY A 101 9.16 -4.65 -2.26
CA GLY A 101 9.34 -5.82 -1.42
C GLY A 101 8.23 -5.96 -0.36
N ALA A 102 8.57 -5.74 0.91
CA ALA A 102 7.71 -6.07 2.05
C ALA A 102 6.57 -5.04 2.29
N GLY A 103 5.57 -5.07 1.42
CA GLY A 103 4.33 -4.30 1.57
C GLY A 103 4.50 -2.78 1.53
N THR A 104 3.49 -2.06 2.03
CA THR A 104 3.45 -0.59 1.95
C THR A 104 4.46 0.10 2.86
N THR A 105 4.82 -0.52 3.99
CA THR A 105 5.94 -0.06 4.84
C THR A 105 7.23 0.13 4.06
N ALA A 106 7.61 -0.85 3.22
CA ALA A 106 8.79 -0.73 2.39
C ALA A 106 8.63 0.29 1.25
N ALA A 107 7.41 0.44 0.73
CA ALA A 107 7.10 1.45 -0.28
C ALA A 107 7.21 2.89 0.26
N ILE A 108 6.66 3.15 1.44
CA ILE A 108 6.78 4.44 2.15
C ILE A 108 8.25 4.75 2.44
N LYS A 109 9.00 3.74 2.92
CA LYS A 109 10.43 3.92 3.14
C LYS A 109 11.19 4.25 1.86
N ARG A 110 10.88 3.57 0.75
CA ARG A 110 11.49 3.85 -0.55
C ARG A 110 11.13 5.24 -1.05
N LEU A 111 9.91 5.71 -0.83
CA LEU A 111 9.50 7.08 -1.15
C LEU A 111 10.36 8.10 -0.36
N GLN A 112 10.54 7.90 0.94
CA GLN A 112 11.40 8.76 1.77
C GLN A 112 12.86 8.78 1.31
N GLU A 113 13.38 7.64 0.83
CA GLU A 113 14.73 7.53 0.26
C GLU A 113 14.86 8.34 -1.02
N VAL A 114 13.89 8.23 -1.94
CA VAL A 114 13.88 9.00 -3.19
C VAL A 114 13.72 10.51 -2.92
N MET A 115 12.91 10.88 -1.93
CA MET A 115 12.76 12.28 -1.49
C MET A 115 13.98 12.84 -0.76
N GLY A 116 14.95 12.00 -0.37
CA GLY A 116 16.14 12.42 0.35
C GLY A 116 15.94 12.74 1.83
N ILE A 117 14.82 12.31 2.43
CA ILE A 117 14.47 12.57 3.84
C ILE A 117 14.65 11.36 4.76
N ALA A 118 15.00 10.21 4.19
CA ALA A 118 15.42 9.03 4.93
C ALA A 118 16.85 9.23 5.47
N VAL A 119 17.00 9.25 6.79
CA VAL A 119 18.31 9.40 7.46
C VAL A 119 18.51 8.29 8.51
N PRO A 120 19.74 7.82 8.74
CA PRO A 120 20.03 6.97 9.89
C PRO A 120 19.65 7.66 11.20
N PRO A 121 19.03 6.96 12.17
CA PRO A 121 18.57 7.56 13.43
C PRO A 121 19.66 8.32 14.19
N THR A 122 20.90 7.82 14.15
CA THR A 122 22.07 8.41 14.82
C THR A 122 22.51 9.76 14.24
N LEU A 123 22.09 10.09 13.01
CA LEU A 123 22.44 11.35 12.34
C LEU A 123 21.26 12.33 12.31
N ARG A 124 20.06 11.90 12.68
CA ARG A 124 18.81 12.64 12.47
C ARG A 124 18.86 14.05 13.08
N ASP A 125 19.12 14.15 14.38
CA ASP A 125 19.10 15.44 15.09
C ASP A 125 20.18 16.40 14.57
N ARG A 126 21.34 15.85 14.16
CA ARG A 126 22.42 16.63 13.55
C ARG A 126 22.00 17.21 12.20
N VAL A 127 21.34 16.42 11.36
CA VAL A 127 20.89 16.86 10.04
C VAL A 127 19.72 17.84 10.17
N LEU A 128 18.76 17.59 11.08
CA LEU A 128 17.67 18.53 11.38
C LEU A 128 18.19 19.89 11.81
N GLY A 129 19.23 19.94 12.65
CA GLY A 129 19.85 21.20 13.07
C GLY A 129 20.56 21.98 11.94
N MET A 130 20.74 21.37 10.76
CA MET A 130 21.35 22.00 9.59
C MET A 130 20.32 22.43 8.53
N LEU A 131 19.11 21.85 8.56
CA LEU A 131 18.06 22.14 7.59
C LEU A 131 17.41 23.49 7.86
N LYS A 132 17.20 24.27 6.79
CA LYS A 132 16.36 25.46 6.87
C LYS A 132 14.89 25.08 6.78
N ARG A 133 14.02 25.98 7.23
CA ARG A 133 12.56 25.78 7.20
C ARG A 133 12.07 25.54 5.77
N GLU A 134 12.64 26.24 4.80
CA GLU A 134 12.28 26.15 3.38
C GLU A 134 12.74 24.84 2.72
N GLU A 135 13.67 24.13 3.35
CA GLU A 135 14.21 22.85 2.89
C GLU A 135 13.51 21.66 3.58
N THR A 136 12.62 21.93 4.54
CA THR A 136 11.94 20.93 5.35
C THR A 136 10.61 20.54 4.70
N TRP A 137 10.47 19.26 4.35
CA TRP A 137 9.20 18.72 3.89
C TRP A 137 8.17 18.72 5.03
N VAL A 138 6.93 19.08 4.71
CA VAL A 138 5.78 18.91 5.60
C VAL A 138 4.94 17.74 5.08
N VAL A 139 4.62 16.80 5.96
CA VAL A 139 3.81 15.63 5.65
C VAL A 139 2.53 15.68 6.48
N PHE A 140 1.40 15.81 5.79
CA PHE A 140 0.07 15.71 6.39
C PHE A 140 -0.36 14.26 6.44
N LEU A 141 -0.80 13.80 7.61
CA LEU A 141 -1.28 12.44 7.82
C LEU A 141 -2.74 12.45 8.27
N GLY A 142 -3.54 11.52 7.75
CA GLY A 142 -4.93 11.42 8.12
C GLY A 142 -5.14 10.81 9.52
N PRO A 143 -6.40 10.69 9.97
CA PRO A 143 -6.71 10.16 11.30
C PRO A 143 -6.65 8.63 11.39
N TYR A 144 -6.56 7.92 10.26
CA TYR A 144 -6.67 6.44 10.18
C TYR A 144 -5.36 5.74 9.80
N GLU A 145 -4.22 6.41 10.01
CA GLU A 145 -2.94 5.87 9.56
C GLU A 145 -2.51 4.63 10.34
N HIS A 146 -2.07 3.61 9.60
CA HIS A 146 -1.36 2.50 10.22
C HIS A 146 -0.06 3.00 10.86
N HIS A 147 0.33 2.39 11.99
CA HIS A 147 1.52 2.81 12.75
C HIS A 147 2.80 2.83 11.93
N SER A 148 2.93 1.92 10.95
CA SER A 148 4.10 1.92 10.06
C SER A 148 4.15 3.12 9.13
N ASN A 149 3.02 3.72 8.77
CA ASN A 149 2.97 4.98 8.02
C ASN A 149 3.36 6.14 8.95
N LEU A 150 2.65 6.33 10.06
CA LEU A 150 2.87 7.44 10.99
C LEU A 150 4.31 7.48 11.57
N LEU A 151 4.77 6.36 12.13
CA LEU A 151 6.07 6.33 12.80
C LEU A 151 7.22 6.52 11.81
N SER A 152 7.09 5.99 10.60
CA SER A 152 8.13 6.12 9.57
C SER A 152 8.35 7.58 9.19
N TRP A 153 7.27 8.37 9.03
CA TRP A 153 7.39 9.80 8.75
C TRP A 153 7.97 10.59 9.92
N ARG A 154 7.53 10.30 11.17
CA ARG A 154 8.08 10.95 12.37
C ARG A 154 9.59 10.72 12.53
N GLN A 155 10.06 9.55 12.13
CA GLN A 155 11.48 9.19 12.17
C GLN A 155 12.29 9.74 10.99
N SER A 156 11.65 10.35 10.00
CA SER A 156 12.31 11.01 8.87
C SER A 156 12.77 12.44 9.22
N LEU A 157 13.27 13.16 8.20
CA LEU A 157 13.59 14.59 8.28
C LEU A 157 12.38 15.51 8.05
N ALA A 158 11.20 14.96 7.75
CA ALA A 158 9.99 15.75 7.55
C ALA A 158 9.37 16.22 8.88
N GLU A 159 8.69 17.36 8.82
CA GLU A 159 7.72 17.78 9.82
C GLU A 159 6.41 17.02 9.57
N VAL A 160 5.85 16.42 10.61
CA VAL A 160 4.61 15.63 10.51
C VAL A 160 3.49 16.40 11.17
N VAL A 161 2.41 16.61 10.43
CA VAL A 161 1.18 17.26 10.89
C VAL A 161 0.04 16.24 10.76
N GLU A 162 -0.54 15.87 11.89
CA GLU A 162 -1.68 14.96 11.92
C GLU A 162 -2.99 15.75 11.80
N ILE A 163 -3.79 15.42 10.80
CA ILE A 163 -5.12 15.97 10.59
C ILE A 163 -6.13 15.03 11.23
N GLY A 164 -6.91 15.56 12.17
CA GLY A 164 -7.93 14.81 12.89
C GLY A 164 -9.12 14.39 12.03
N ALA A 165 -10.04 13.66 12.65
CA ALA A 165 -11.34 13.37 12.06
C ALA A 165 -12.37 14.44 12.47
N ASN A 166 -13.33 14.72 11.59
CA ASN A 166 -14.51 15.52 11.87
C ASN A 166 -15.58 14.69 12.64
N ASP A 167 -16.72 15.32 12.91
CA ASP A 167 -17.85 14.69 13.65
C ASP A 167 -18.45 13.45 12.94
N GLU A 168 -18.19 13.29 11.64
CA GLU A 168 -18.65 12.15 10.83
C GLU A 168 -17.64 10.99 10.80
N GLY A 169 -16.46 11.15 11.42
CA GLY A 169 -15.38 10.19 11.31
C GLY A 169 -14.74 10.16 9.92
N LEU A 170 -14.66 11.32 9.26
CA LEU A 170 -13.87 11.53 8.05
C LEU A 170 -12.73 12.50 8.34
N ILE A 171 -11.68 12.53 7.52
CA ILE A 171 -10.61 13.53 7.68
C ILE A 171 -11.20 14.95 7.69
N ASP A 172 -10.75 15.77 8.65
CA ASP A 172 -11.16 17.17 8.76
C ASP A 172 -10.48 17.99 7.66
N VAL A 173 -11.21 18.17 6.57
CA VAL A 173 -10.78 18.93 5.39
C VAL A 173 -10.55 20.39 5.72
N ASP A 174 -11.32 20.97 6.64
CA ASP A 174 -11.19 22.39 6.98
C ASP A 174 -9.95 22.62 7.85
N ALA A 175 -9.62 21.69 8.76
CA ALA A 175 -8.33 21.68 9.44
C ALA A 175 -7.16 21.53 8.45
N LEU A 176 -7.26 20.60 7.48
CA LEU A 176 -6.24 20.46 6.43
C LEU A 176 -6.08 21.75 5.60
N ARG A 177 -7.19 22.41 5.22
CA ARG A 177 -7.15 23.69 4.50
C ARG A 177 -6.45 24.79 5.30
N ALA A 178 -6.74 24.89 6.60
CA ALA A 178 -6.11 25.86 7.47
C ALA A 178 -4.58 25.67 7.50
N GLU A 179 -4.10 24.44 7.62
CA GLU A 179 -2.67 24.10 7.57
C GLU A 179 -2.04 24.38 6.19
N LEU A 180 -2.80 24.21 5.10
CA LEU A 180 -2.38 24.59 3.74
C LEU A 180 -2.44 26.11 3.49
N GLY A 181 -2.88 26.91 4.47
CA GLY A 181 -3.06 28.36 4.33
C GLY A 181 -4.23 28.77 3.42
N SER A 182 -5.24 27.92 3.27
CA SER A 182 -6.43 28.15 2.45
C SER A 182 -7.66 28.45 3.31
N GLY A 183 -8.38 29.52 2.98
CA GLY A 183 -9.52 30.02 3.75
C GLY A 183 -10.88 29.86 3.07
N ASN A 184 -11.05 28.91 2.15
CA ASN A 184 -12.30 28.77 1.40
C ASN A 184 -13.18 27.63 1.92
N ASN A 185 -14.36 28.02 2.42
CA ASN A 185 -15.41 27.13 2.90
C ASN A 185 -16.21 26.57 1.71
N VAL A 186 -15.87 25.36 1.29
CA VAL A 186 -16.85 24.49 0.63
C VAL A 186 -17.06 23.31 1.56
N THR A 187 -18.20 23.32 2.23
CA THR A 187 -18.69 22.29 3.14
C THR A 187 -19.68 21.39 2.38
N GLY A 188 -19.47 20.08 2.44
CA GLY A 188 -20.49 19.11 1.99
C GLY A 188 -20.05 18.08 0.94
N ILE A 189 -18.78 17.67 0.89
CA ILE A 189 -18.34 16.61 -0.02
C ILE A 189 -17.83 15.43 0.81
N HIS A 190 -18.41 14.24 0.61
CA HIS A 190 -17.84 12.97 1.06
C HIS A 190 -16.36 12.91 0.67
N THR A 191 -15.48 12.74 1.64
CA THR A 191 -14.03 12.83 1.42
C THR A 191 -13.50 11.64 0.62
N ASP A 192 -13.65 11.71 -0.69
CA ASP A 192 -13.02 10.79 -1.66
C ASP A 192 -11.55 11.21 -1.88
N VAL A 193 -10.67 10.22 -2.08
CA VAL A 193 -9.24 10.39 -2.41
C VAL A 193 -9.04 11.34 -3.60
N HIS A 194 -9.95 11.35 -4.58
CA HIS A 194 -9.88 12.26 -5.71
C HIS A 194 -10.09 13.73 -5.31
N TYR A 195 -10.95 13.98 -4.32
CA TYR A 195 -11.17 15.32 -3.79
C TYR A 195 -9.94 15.81 -3.02
N LEU A 196 -9.38 14.99 -2.13
CA LEU A 196 -8.15 15.30 -1.40
C LEU A 196 -6.99 15.57 -2.35
N ALA A 197 -6.82 14.73 -3.38
CA ALA A 197 -5.76 14.93 -4.37
C ALA A 197 -5.90 16.27 -5.09
N ARG A 198 -7.11 16.64 -5.53
CA ARG A 198 -7.35 17.95 -6.15
C ARG A 198 -7.03 19.11 -5.21
N LEU A 199 -7.46 19.01 -3.94
CA LEU A 199 -7.17 20.03 -2.93
C LEU A 199 -5.67 20.19 -2.73
N LEU A 200 -4.93 19.09 -2.51
CA LEU A 200 -3.48 19.13 -2.33
C LEU A 200 -2.76 19.71 -3.56
N HIS A 201 -3.12 19.26 -4.76
CA HIS A 201 -2.50 19.75 -5.99
C HIS A 201 -2.76 21.24 -6.26
N GLN A 202 -3.94 21.77 -5.88
CA GLN A 202 -4.23 23.21 -5.97
C GLN A 202 -3.27 24.06 -5.12
N HIS A 203 -2.72 23.46 -4.06
CA HIS A 203 -1.74 24.07 -3.17
C HIS A 203 -0.29 23.66 -3.49
N GLY A 204 -0.05 23.01 -4.63
CA GLY A 204 1.28 22.54 -5.03
C GLY A 204 1.82 21.37 -4.20
N ALA A 205 0.99 20.74 -3.37
CA ALA A 205 1.35 19.57 -2.57
C ALA A 205 1.11 18.27 -3.35
N PHE A 206 1.84 17.22 -2.99
CA PHE A 206 1.63 15.87 -3.53
C PHE A 206 0.59 15.10 -2.72
N ALA A 207 -0.16 14.22 -3.38
CA ALA A 207 -1.09 13.30 -2.74
C ALA A 207 -0.56 11.87 -2.78
N CYS A 208 -0.47 11.22 -1.64
CA CYS A 208 -0.04 9.83 -1.50
C CYS A 208 -1.09 9.05 -0.70
N PHE A 209 -1.50 7.89 -1.19
CA PHE A 209 -2.55 7.07 -0.57
C PHE A 209 -2.02 5.67 -0.29
N ASP A 210 -2.14 5.23 0.96
CA ASP A 210 -1.83 3.86 1.37
C ASP A 210 -3.09 2.99 1.23
N TYR A 211 -3.07 2.04 0.30
CA TYR A 211 -4.16 1.08 0.04
C TYR A 211 -3.91 -0.29 0.70
N ALA A 212 -3.02 -0.41 1.69
CA ALA A 212 -2.73 -1.68 2.37
C ALA A 212 -3.95 -2.29 3.08
N ALA A 213 -4.82 -1.45 3.62
CA ALA A 213 -6.09 -1.84 4.21
C ALA A 213 -7.17 -0.91 3.66
N MET A 214 -8.15 -1.48 2.95
CA MET A 214 -9.36 -0.75 2.58
C MET A 214 -10.43 -1.06 3.62
N TYR A 215 -10.92 -0.04 4.31
CA TYR A 215 -12.08 -0.08 5.20
C TYR A 215 -13.34 0.33 4.44
#